data_AF-A0A965AQV9-F1
#
_entry.id   AF-A0A965AQV9-F1
#
_cell.length_a   1.000
_cell.length_b   1.000
_cell.length_c   1.000
_cell.angle_alpha   90.00
_cell.angle_beta   90.00
_cell.angle_gamma   90.00
#
_symmetry.space_group_name_H-M   'P 1'
#
loop_
_entity.id
_entity.type
_entity.pdbx_description
1 polymer ?
#
loop_
_entity_poly.entity_id
_entity_poly.type
_entity_poly.pdbx_seq_one_letter_code
_entity_poly.pdbx_strand_id
1 'polypeptide(L)'
;MADKQAEKTVYVSHPASGLARSNFPLETHVSGDRIVRSLPFHIPEDTRLYEIKTTSRGTYSRPRKEVQMPLAIAHKQRVHSENRVRYPMVREDWSPENPNPSMRGISGYRRIGWDEATDIVAGELKRIHATYGSMEPVFVQADGHGHSGYMQSLHFWGHYLFDMIQKHLDWGWWTQQVRNPDSWEGYYWGAKHVWGFNGSLGEPYQDA
;
A
#
# COMPACT_ATOMS: atom_id res chain seq x y z
N MET A 1 -23.75 31.46 -10.21
CA MET A 1 -23.57 30.87 -8.87
C MET A 1 -23.45 29.38 -9.08
N ALA A 2 -22.33 28.76 -8.73
CA ALA A 2 -22.15 27.32 -8.91
C ALA A 2 -23.10 26.58 -7.97
N ASP A 3 -23.85 25.64 -8.52
CA ASP A 3 -24.80 24.81 -7.80
C ASP A 3 -24.05 24.10 -6.66
N LYS A 4 -24.39 24.43 -5.40
CA LYS A 4 -23.76 23.77 -4.24
C LYS A 4 -24.29 22.34 -4.20
N GLN A 5 -23.56 21.42 -4.82
CA GLN A 5 -23.84 20.01 -4.71
C GLN A 5 -23.93 19.62 -3.22
N ALA A 6 -24.92 18.79 -2.89
CA ALA A 6 -25.17 18.39 -1.51
C ALA A 6 -23.93 17.70 -0.92
N GLU A 7 -23.56 18.10 0.30
CA GLU A 7 -22.49 17.45 1.06
C GLU A 7 -23.00 16.08 1.55
N LYS A 8 -22.20 15.04 1.32
CA LYS A 8 -22.48 13.67 1.77
C LYS A 8 -21.39 13.18 2.71
N THR A 9 -21.79 12.39 3.70
CA THR A 9 -20.88 11.71 4.60
C THR A 9 -20.59 10.30 4.07
N VAL A 10 -19.30 9.95 3.99
CA VAL A 10 -18.82 8.62 3.63
C VAL A 10 -17.78 8.16 4.66
N TYR A 11 -17.76 6.86 4.96
CA TYR A 11 -16.77 6.28 5.85
C TYR A 11 -15.59 5.77 5.04
N VAL A 12 -14.41 6.35 5.27
CA VAL A 12 -13.19 6.03 4.53
C VAL A 12 -12.23 5.28 5.45
N SER A 13 -11.80 4.10 5.02
CA SER A 13 -10.80 3.32 5.74
C SER A 13 -9.47 4.10 5.85
N HIS A 14 -8.79 3.95 6.98
CA HIS A 14 -7.55 4.66 7.27
C HIS A 14 -6.51 4.44 6.15
N PRO A 15 -5.98 5.50 5.51
CA PRO A 15 -5.19 5.40 4.27
C PRO A 15 -3.77 4.86 4.45
N ALA A 16 -3.23 4.90 5.67
CA ALA A 16 -1.89 4.38 5.99
C ALA A 16 -1.93 3.17 6.93
N SER A 17 -3.03 2.41 6.94
CA SER A 17 -3.13 1.16 7.70
C SER A 17 -2.94 -0.01 6.73
N GLY A 18 -1.94 -0.85 6.95
CA GLY A 18 -1.61 -1.98 6.09
C GLY A 18 -2.69 -3.07 6.02
N LEU A 19 -3.84 -2.90 6.69
CA LEU A 19 -4.99 -3.79 6.60
C LEU A 19 -6.26 -2.94 6.66
N ALA A 20 -7.17 -3.13 5.70
CA ALA A 20 -8.46 -2.42 5.61
C ALA A 20 -9.41 -2.65 6.81
N ARG A 21 -8.97 -3.37 7.85
CA ARG A 21 -9.75 -3.77 9.03
C ARG A 21 -9.09 -3.43 10.37
N SER A 22 -7.88 -2.87 10.38
CA SER A 22 -7.15 -2.68 11.66
C SER A 22 -7.59 -1.45 12.44
N ASN A 23 -8.18 -0.43 11.78
CA ASN A 23 -8.60 0.81 12.41
C ASN A 23 -10.06 1.14 12.05
N PHE A 24 -10.74 1.88 12.92
CA PHE A 24 -12.04 2.48 12.57
C PHE A 24 -11.87 3.45 11.38
N PRO A 25 -12.93 3.62 10.57
CA PRO A 25 -12.89 4.57 9.46
C PRO A 25 -12.79 6.01 9.95
N LEU A 26 -12.53 6.93 9.02
CA LEU A 26 -12.78 8.35 9.20
C LEU A 26 -14.18 8.70 8.68
N GLU A 27 -14.90 9.55 9.42
CA GLU A 27 -16.11 10.19 8.89
C GLU A 27 -15.68 11.29 7.93
N THR A 28 -15.80 11.03 6.63
CA THR A 28 -15.31 11.93 5.57
C THR A 28 -16.47 12.58 4.87
N HIS A 29 -16.45 13.91 4.83
CA HIS A 29 -17.47 14.72 4.17
C HIS A 29 -16.99 15.08 2.77
N VAL A 30 -17.84 14.84 1.77
CA VAL A 30 -17.55 14.98 0.35
C VAL A 30 -18.60 15.87 -0.29
N SER A 31 -18.17 16.80 -1.14
CA SER A 31 -19.03 17.63 -1.97
C SER A 31 -18.57 17.46 -3.42
N GLY A 32 -19.41 16.86 -4.26
CA GLY A 32 -19.03 16.48 -5.62
C GLY A 32 -17.86 15.50 -5.65
N ASP A 33 -16.77 15.91 -6.29
CA ASP A 33 -15.52 15.16 -6.44
C ASP A 33 -14.45 15.54 -5.41
N ARG A 34 -14.79 16.39 -4.42
CA ARG A 34 -13.84 16.92 -3.44
C ARG A 34 -14.09 16.42 -2.03
N ILE A 35 -12.99 16.07 -1.35
CA ILE A 35 -12.99 15.86 0.09
C ILE A 35 -13.03 17.24 0.77
N VAL A 36 -14.04 17.48 1.60
CA VAL A 36 -14.20 18.73 2.35
C VAL A 36 -13.42 18.65 3.66
N ARG A 37 -13.69 17.62 4.46
CA ARG A 37 -13.04 17.34 5.74
C ARG A 37 -13.15 15.87 6.12
N SER A 38 -12.25 15.41 6.98
CA SER A 38 -12.30 14.09 7.61
C SER A 38 -12.26 14.26 9.12
N LEU A 39 -13.19 13.62 9.80
CA LEU A 39 -13.40 13.71 11.25
C LEU A 39 -13.18 12.33 11.91
N PRO A 40 -12.86 12.33 13.22
CA PRO A 40 -12.94 11.14 14.05
C PRO A 40 -14.28 10.40 13.89
N PHE A 41 -14.23 9.07 13.85
CA PHE A 41 -15.44 8.27 13.86
C PHE A 41 -16.07 8.26 15.26
N HIS A 42 -17.39 8.38 15.30
CA HIS A 42 -18.18 8.24 16.52
C HIS A 42 -18.96 6.94 16.44
N ILE A 43 -18.76 6.09 17.44
CA ILE A 43 -19.42 4.79 17.54
C ILE A 43 -20.90 5.02 17.85
N PRO A 44 -21.82 4.42 17.06
CA PRO A 44 -23.25 4.56 17.28
C PRO A 44 -23.69 4.24 18.72
N GLU A 45 -24.70 4.95 19.23
CA GLU A 45 -25.16 4.80 20.62
C GLU A 45 -25.71 3.41 20.93
N ASP A 46 -26.33 2.77 19.95
CA ASP A 46 -26.85 1.40 20.02
C ASP A 46 -25.74 0.34 19.97
N THR A 47 -24.50 0.72 19.69
CA THR A 47 -23.36 -0.21 19.75
C THR A 47 -22.98 -0.47 21.20
N ARG A 48 -23.10 -1.73 21.62
CA ARG A 48 -22.64 -2.22 22.92
C ARG A 48 -21.12 -2.11 23.02
N LEU A 49 -20.64 -1.40 24.03
CA LEU A 49 -19.22 -1.33 24.39
C LEU A 49 -18.91 -2.29 25.54
N TYR A 50 -17.66 -2.77 25.59
CA TYR A 50 -17.19 -3.56 26.72
C TYR A 50 -16.94 -2.67 27.94
N GLU A 51 -17.08 -3.25 29.12
CA GLU A 51 -16.71 -2.65 30.40
C GLU A 51 -15.73 -3.57 31.12
N ILE A 52 -14.69 -2.99 31.69
CA ILE A 52 -13.72 -3.68 32.53
C ILE A 52 -13.97 -3.24 33.97
N LYS A 53 -14.52 -4.15 34.77
CA LYS A 53 -14.77 -3.93 36.19
C LYS A 53 -13.54 -4.35 36.98
N THR A 54 -13.00 -3.45 37.79
CA THR A 54 -11.84 -3.71 38.65
C THR A 54 -12.25 -3.73 40.12
N THR A 55 -11.52 -4.48 40.93
CA THR A 55 -11.86 -4.66 42.35
C THR A 55 -11.77 -3.38 43.18
N SER A 56 -10.84 -2.46 42.86
CA SER A 56 -10.56 -1.27 43.68
C SER A 56 -10.55 0.06 42.93
N ARG A 57 -10.54 0.07 41.59
CA ARG A 57 -10.40 1.29 40.79
C ARG A 57 -11.65 1.65 39.99
N GLY A 58 -12.75 0.93 40.21
CA GLY A 58 -14.03 1.15 39.53
C GLY A 58 -14.16 0.43 38.19
N THR A 59 -15.06 0.95 37.36
CA THR A 59 -15.39 0.40 36.04
C THR A 59 -14.82 1.30 34.95
N TYR A 60 -14.12 0.70 33.99
CA TYR A 60 -13.56 1.38 32.83
C TYR A 60 -14.32 0.99 31.57
N SER A 61 -14.64 1.97 30.74
CA SER A 61 -15.16 1.77 29.39
C SER A 61 -14.34 2.61 28.42
N ARG A 62 -14.40 2.25 27.13
CA ARG A 62 -13.76 3.07 26.10
C ARG A 62 -14.63 4.27 25.72
N PRO A 63 -14.04 5.42 25.36
CA PRO A 63 -14.78 6.51 24.72
C PRO A 63 -15.44 6.06 23.41
N ARG A 64 -16.61 6.64 23.09
CA ARG A 64 -17.31 6.42 21.81
C ARG A 64 -16.63 7.10 20.62
N LYS A 65 -15.79 8.09 20.87
CA LYS A 65 -15.02 8.81 19.86
C LYS A 65 -13.71 8.08 19.60
N GLU A 66 -13.49 7.68 18.35
CA GLU A 66 -12.25 7.07 17.91
C GLU A 66 -11.32 8.09 17.26
N VAL A 67 -10.18 8.35 17.90
CA VAL A 67 -9.22 9.36 17.45
C VAL A 67 -8.11 8.67 16.65
N GLN A 68 -8.05 8.97 15.36
CA GLN A 68 -7.03 8.43 14.45
C GLN A 68 -5.69 9.19 14.57
N MET A 69 -4.62 8.58 14.06
CA MET A 69 -3.30 9.24 13.99
C MET A 69 -3.36 10.56 13.19
N PRO A 70 -2.50 11.54 13.49
CA PRO A 70 -2.51 12.84 12.79
C PRO A 70 -2.41 12.73 11.25
N LEU A 71 -1.65 11.75 10.74
CA LEU A 71 -1.50 11.51 9.31
C LEU A 71 -2.82 11.11 8.61
N ALA A 72 -3.73 10.45 9.33
CA ALA A 72 -5.04 10.07 8.81
C ALA A 72 -5.89 11.32 8.53
N ILE A 73 -5.93 12.24 9.49
CA ILE A 73 -6.69 13.48 9.39
C ILE A 73 -6.11 14.41 8.32
N ALA A 74 -4.79 14.42 8.18
CA ALA A 74 -4.09 15.20 7.15
C ALA A 74 -4.14 14.58 5.74
N HIS A 75 -4.71 13.39 5.56
CA HIS A 75 -4.60 12.64 4.31
C HIS A 75 -5.16 13.37 3.08
N LYS A 76 -6.18 14.21 3.28
CA LYS A 76 -6.72 15.12 2.24
C LYS A 76 -5.61 15.91 1.53
N GLN A 77 -4.57 16.32 2.25
CA GLN A 77 -3.45 17.07 1.67
C GLN A 77 -2.63 16.24 0.68
N ARG A 78 -2.55 14.91 0.86
CA ARG A 78 -1.89 14.02 -0.11
C ARG A 78 -2.75 13.81 -1.36
N VAL A 79 -4.06 13.69 -1.19
CA VAL A 79 -5.01 13.52 -2.31
C VAL A 79 -5.00 14.74 -3.23
N HIS A 80 -5.02 15.95 -2.65
CA HIS A 80 -5.09 17.20 -3.40
C HIS A 80 -3.75 17.92 -3.55
N SER A 81 -2.63 17.26 -3.22
CA SER A 81 -1.30 17.85 -3.36
C SER A 81 -1.03 18.29 -4.80
N GLU A 82 -0.34 19.42 -4.96
CA GLU A 82 0.21 19.86 -6.25
C GLU A 82 1.28 18.87 -6.76
N ASN A 83 2.00 18.21 -5.85
CA ASN A 83 3.03 17.22 -6.16
C ASN A 83 2.48 15.82 -6.45
N ARG A 84 1.15 15.64 -6.50
CA ARG A 84 0.55 14.33 -6.82
C ARG A 84 0.80 13.99 -8.28
N VAL A 85 1.39 12.83 -8.55
CA VAL A 85 1.44 12.26 -9.90
C VAL A 85 0.03 11.87 -10.33
N ARG A 86 -0.50 12.56 -11.36
CA ARG A 86 -1.90 12.41 -11.85
C ARG A 86 -2.01 11.59 -13.12
N TYR A 87 -0.92 11.46 -13.87
CA TYR A 87 -0.89 10.81 -15.17
C TYR A 87 0.39 9.97 -15.30
N PRO A 88 0.40 8.96 -16.18
CA PRO A 88 1.63 8.34 -16.61
C PRO A 88 2.56 9.37 -17.25
N MET A 89 3.85 9.23 -16.97
CA MET A 89 4.89 10.11 -17.50
C MET A 89 6.09 9.26 -17.88
N VAL A 90 6.80 9.70 -18.92
CA VAL A 90 8.08 9.12 -19.35
C VAL A 90 9.10 10.23 -19.45
N ARG A 91 10.36 9.90 -19.18
CA ARG A 91 11.46 10.86 -19.28
C ARG A 91 11.66 11.26 -20.74
N GLU A 92 11.84 12.55 -21.00
CA GLU A 92 11.83 13.11 -22.37
C GLU A 92 12.96 12.56 -23.25
N ASP A 93 14.09 12.21 -22.65
CA ASP A 93 15.29 11.70 -23.30
C ASP A 93 15.43 10.17 -23.20
N TRP A 94 14.34 9.47 -22.84
CA TRP A 94 14.32 8.01 -22.72
C TRP A 94 13.56 7.37 -23.89
N SER A 95 14.15 6.31 -24.42
CA SER A 95 13.51 5.34 -25.33
C SER A 95 14.08 3.94 -25.05
N PRO A 96 13.42 2.86 -25.52
CA PRO A 96 14.00 1.52 -25.46
C PRO A 96 15.40 1.42 -26.10
N GLU A 97 15.61 2.11 -27.22
CA GLU A 97 16.87 2.10 -27.98
C GLU A 97 17.92 3.03 -27.37
N ASN A 98 17.49 4.10 -26.72
CA ASN A 98 18.35 5.02 -25.99
C ASN A 98 17.82 5.25 -24.56
N PRO A 99 18.14 4.35 -23.62
CA PRO A 99 17.63 4.44 -22.24
C PRO A 99 18.33 5.53 -21.41
N ASN A 100 19.38 6.17 -21.95
CA ASN A 100 20.13 7.29 -21.36
C ASN A 100 20.22 7.30 -19.81
N PRO A 101 20.86 6.30 -19.17
CA PRO A 101 20.74 6.09 -17.72
C PRO A 101 21.36 7.20 -16.85
N SER A 102 22.39 7.88 -17.36
CA SER A 102 23.11 8.97 -16.66
C SER A 102 22.22 10.18 -16.37
N MET A 103 21.12 10.33 -17.10
CA MET A 103 20.19 11.45 -16.97
C MET A 103 18.99 11.17 -16.04
N ARG A 104 18.96 10.01 -15.37
CA ARG A 104 17.97 9.71 -14.32
C ARG A 104 18.12 10.70 -13.16
N GLY A 105 17.03 11.33 -12.77
CA GLY A 105 17.02 12.38 -11.72
C GLY A 105 17.44 13.77 -12.22
N ILE A 106 17.72 13.93 -13.51
CA ILE A 106 18.12 15.20 -14.13
C ILE A 106 17.11 15.64 -15.19
N SER A 107 16.81 14.78 -16.18
CA SER A 107 15.94 15.15 -17.29
C SER A 107 14.47 15.28 -16.87
N GLY A 108 13.74 16.10 -17.63
CA GLY A 108 12.31 16.30 -17.48
C GLY A 108 11.47 15.10 -17.92
N TYR A 109 10.16 15.22 -17.73
CA TYR A 109 9.20 14.19 -18.05
C TYR A 109 8.08 14.76 -18.91
N ARG A 110 7.70 14.01 -19.95
CA ARG A 110 6.49 14.28 -20.74
C ARG A 110 5.35 13.38 -20.26
N ARG A 111 4.13 13.92 -20.31
CA ARG A 111 2.90 13.14 -20.07
C ARG A 111 2.67 12.17 -21.24
N ILE A 112 2.22 10.96 -20.91
CA ILE A 112 1.80 9.94 -21.87
C ILE A 112 0.41 9.38 -21.55
N GLY A 113 -0.16 8.61 -22.48
CA GLY A 113 -1.37 7.83 -22.25
C GLY A 113 -1.10 6.59 -21.38
N TRP A 114 -2.15 6.01 -20.80
CA TRP A 114 -2.03 4.73 -20.10
C TRP A 114 -1.64 3.59 -21.04
N ASP A 115 -2.22 3.53 -22.24
CA ASP A 115 -1.89 2.51 -23.25
C ASP A 115 -0.39 2.56 -23.63
N GLU A 116 0.14 3.76 -23.95
CA GLU A 116 1.57 3.95 -24.23
C GLU A 116 2.45 3.52 -23.04
N ALA A 117 2.06 3.87 -21.81
CA ALA A 117 2.81 3.49 -20.63
C ALA A 117 2.85 1.96 -20.44
N THR A 118 1.70 1.30 -20.59
CA THR A 118 1.61 -0.16 -20.46
C THR A 118 2.31 -0.89 -21.60
N ASP A 119 2.24 -0.36 -22.82
CA ASP A 119 2.93 -0.93 -23.98
C ASP A 119 4.44 -0.83 -23.85
N ILE A 120 4.95 0.30 -23.33
CA ILE A 120 6.37 0.45 -23.02
C ILE A 120 6.82 -0.61 -22.00
N VAL A 121 6.10 -0.75 -20.88
CA VAL A 121 6.45 -1.72 -19.82
C VAL A 121 6.37 -3.15 -20.35
N ALA A 122 5.27 -3.52 -21.02
CA ALA A 122 5.08 -4.87 -21.55
C ALA A 122 6.09 -5.18 -22.68
N GLY A 123 6.41 -4.19 -23.52
CA GLY A 123 7.40 -4.29 -24.59
C GLY A 123 8.79 -4.58 -24.03
N GLU A 124 9.20 -3.88 -22.97
CA GLU A 124 10.50 -4.13 -22.33
C GLU A 124 10.56 -5.51 -21.66
N LEU A 125 9.47 -5.99 -21.03
CA LEU A 125 9.42 -7.35 -20.49
C LEU A 125 9.54 -8.40 -21.60
N LYS A 126 8.82 -8.24 -22.71
CA LYS A 126 8.96 -9.10 -23.90
C LYS A 126 10.38 -9.07 -24.47
N ARG A 127 11.00 -7.90 -24.54
CA ARG A 127 12.38 -7.73 -25.02
C ARG A 127 13.36 -8.46 -24.11
N ILE A 128 13.23 -8.32 -22.79
CA ILE A 128 14.08 -9.03 -21.82
C ILE A 128 13.91 -10.54 -21.99
N HIS A 129 12.68 -11.04 -22.12
CA HIS A 129 12.44 -12.46 -22.36
C HIS A 129 13.12 -12.93 -23.65
N ALA A 130 12.91 -12.21 -24.75
CA ALA A 130 13.48 -12.56 -26.06
C ALA A 130 15.02 -12.57 -26.05
N THR A 131 15.64 -11.67 -25.29
CA THR A 131 17.11 -11.57 -25.19
C THR A 131 17.72 -12.62 -24.26
N TYR A 132 17.12 -12.88 -23.11
CA TYR A 132 17.72 -13.69 -22.04
C TYR A 132 17.06 -15.05 -21.84
N GLY A 133 15.93 -15.32 -22.51
CA GLY A 133 15.16 -16.55 -22.41
C GLY A 133 14.31 -16.66 -21.15
N SER A 134 14.37 -15.69 -20.23
CA SER A 134 13.70 -15.76 -18.93
C SER A 134 13.56 -14.39 -18.26
N MET A 135 12.78 -14.31 -17.17
CA MET A 135 12.50 -13.11 -16.40
C MET A 135 13.46 -12.85 -15.23
N GLU A 136 14.49 -13.66 -14.98
CA GLU A 136 15.40 -13.41 -13.83
C GLU A 136 16.10 -12.05 -13.87
N PRO A 137 16.43 -11.45 -15.04
CA PRO A 137 16.97 -10.09 -15.07
C PRO A 137 16.02 -9.00 -14.57
N VAL A 138 14.72 -9.29 -14.43
CA VAL A 138 13.73 -8.33 -13.94
C VAL A 138 13.72 -8.34 -12.41
N PHE A 139 14.15 -7.22 -11.83
CA PHE A 139 14.17 -7.01 -10.37
C PHE A 139 12.89 -6.33 -9.90
N VAL A 140 12.04 -7.06 -9.18
CA VAL A 140 10.71 -6.59 -8.76
C VAL A 140 10.64 -6.45 -7.25
N GLN A 141 10.51 -5.21 -6.77
CA GLN A 141 10.34 -4.91 -5.35
C GLN A 141 8.92 -5.19 -4.88
N ALA A 142 8.82 -5.86 -3.72
CA ALA A 142 7.63 -5.89 -2.91
C ALA A 142 7.85 -5.18 -1.57
N ASP A 143 6.85 -4.40 -1.19
CA ASP A 143 6.73 -3.75 0.10
C ASP A 143 5.65 -4.45 0.95
N GLY A 144 5.93 -4.62 2.24
CA GLY A 144 5.01 -5.24 3.20
C GLY A 144 3.79 -4.35 3.53
N HIS A 145 3.92 -3.03 3.37
CA HIS A 145 2.87 -2.07 3.70
C HIS A 145 2.37 -1.34 2.46
N GLY A 146 1.18 -1.72 1.99
CA GLY A 146 0.47 -0.99 0.96
C GLY A 146 -0.29 0.21 1.53
N HIS A 147 -0.45 1.26 0.73
CA HIS A 147 -1.39 2.34 1.00
C HIS A 147 -2.82 1.81 0.83
N SER A 148 -3.59 1.71 1.91
CA SER A 148 -4.95 1.19 1.86
C SER A 148 -5.87 2.14 1.11
N GLY A 149 -6.48 1.60 0.05
CA GLY A 149 -7.38 2.34 -0.84
C GLY A 149 -7.61 1.65 -2.19
N TYR A 150 -7.46 0.31 -2.25
CA TYR A 150 -7.55 -0.53 -3.46
C TYR A 150 -6.54 -0.25 -4.59
N MET A 151 -5.89 0.92 -4.66
CA MET A 151 -4.93 1.25 -5.72
C MET A 151 -3.51 0.69 -5.50
N GLN A 152 -3.10 0.47 -4.25
CA GLN A 152 -1.91 -0.32 -3.92
C GLN A 152 -2.37 -1.46 -3.03
N SER A 153 -2.64 -2.61 -3.66
CA SER A 153 -3.00 -3.81 -2.91
C SER A 153 -1.83 -4.20 -2.01
N LEU A 154 -2.17 -4.71 -0.84
CA LEU A 154 -1.24 -5.13 0.19
C LEU A 154 -0.36 -6.28 -0.31
N HIS A 155 0.86 -6.39 0.24
CA HIS A 155 1.72 -7.57 0.19
C HIS A 155 1.86 -8.24 -1.19
N PHE A 156 2.96 -7.95 -1.89
CA PHE A 156 3.45 -8.78 -3.01
C PHE A 156 2.56 -8.82 -4.27
N TRP A 157 1.57 -7.93 -4.47
CA TRP A 157 0.72 -8.02 -5.68
C TRP A 157 1.47 -7.82 -7.00
N GLY A 158 2.56 -7.04 -6.99
CA GLY A 158 3.45 -6.93 -8.15
C GLY A 158 4.11 -8.27 -8.50
N HIS A 159 4.35 -9.13 -7.51
CA HIS A 159 4.91 -10.47 -7.68
C HIS A 159 3.90 -11.42 -8.32
N TYR A 160 2.61 -11.28 -7.99
CA TYR A 160 1.53 -12.08 -8.59
C TYR A 160 1.50 -11.96 -10.12
N LEU A 161 1.76 -10.77 -10.68
CA LEU A 161 1.86 -10.62 -12.14
C LEU A 161 2.96 -11.51 -12.73
N PHE A 162 4.14 -11.52 -12.11
CA PHE A 162 5.28 -12.31 -12.59
C PHE A 162 5.07 -13.82 -12.35
N ASP A 163 4.39 -14.20 -11.26
CA ASP A 163 3.96 -15.59 -11.04
C ASP A 163 2.95 -16.04 -12.11
N MET A 164 2.03 -15.16 -12.52
CA MET A 164 1.10 -15.48 -13.62
C MET A 164 1.82 -15.55 -14.97
N ILE A 165 2.81 -14.68 -15.22
CA ILE A 165 3.65 -14.74 -16.42
C ILE A 165 4.41 -16.08 -16.46
N GLN A 166 5.04 -16.48 -15.36
CA GLN A 166 5.73 -17.76 -15.26
C GLN A 166 4.77 -18.94 -15.48
N LYS A 167 3.61 -18.95 -14.79
CA LYS A 167 2.65 -20.05 -14.85
C LYS A 167 1.96 -20.20 -16.21
N HIS A 168 1.61 -19.09 -16.86
CA HIS A 168 0.75 -19.10 -18.05
C HIS A 168 1.51 -18.88 -19.36
N LEU A 169 2.68 -18.25 -19.32
CA LEU A 169 3.49 -17.97 -20.51
C LEU A 169 4.82 -18.73 -20.52
N ASP A 170 5.20 -19.40 -19.43
CA ASP A 170 6.46 -20.14 -19.28
C ASP A 170 7.71 -19.28 -19.57
N TRP A 171 7.66 -18.00 -19.19
CA TRP A 171 8.80 -17.07 -19.36
C TRP A 171 9.87 -17.19 -18.26
N GLY A 172 9.94 -18.33 -17.58
CA GLY A 172 10.91 -18.63 -16.53
C GLY A 172 10.71 -17.84 -15.22
N TRP A 173 11.69 -17.93 -14.33
CA TRP A 173 11.63 -17.33 -13.00
C TRP A 173 12.00 -15.85 -13.05
N TRP A 174 11.77 -15.11 -11.96
CA TRP A 174 12.00 -13.68 -11.87
C TRP A 174 12.67 -13.30 -10.54
N THR A 175 13.43 -12.19 -10.51
CA THR A 175 14.18 -11.81 -9.30
C THR A 175 13.36 -10.92 -8.38
N GLN A 176 13.22 -11.35 -7.13
CA GLN A 176 12.40 -10.67 -6.14
C GLN A 176 13.26 -9.85 -5.17
N GLN A 177 12.83 -8.62 -4.89
CA GLN A 177 13.30 -7.88 -3.71
C GLN A 177 12.19 -7.85 -2.67
N VAL A 178 12.47 -8.39 -1.49
CA VAL A 178 11.54 -8.35 -0.36
C VAL A 178 12.15 -7.45 0.72
N ARG A 179 11.49 -6.33 1.01
CA ARG A 179 11.86 -5.48 2.15
C ARG A 179 11.12 -6.00 3.39
N ASN A 180 11.80 -6.76 4.26
CA ASN A 180 11.26 -7.27 5.53
C ASN A 180 12.26 -7.06 6.68
N PRO A 181 11.80 -6.87 7.95
CA PRO A 181 10.48 -7.27 8.46
C PRO A 181 9.55 -6.16 9.00
N ASP A 182 9.23 -5.10 8.25
CA ASP A 182 8.43 -3.88 8.57
C ASP A 182 7.23 -3.90 9.58
N SER A 183 6.71 -5.05 10.04
CA SER A 183 5.75 -5.16 11.18
C SER A 183 5.85 -6.45 11.99
N TRP A 184 6.77 -7.33 11.59
CA TRP A 184 7.07 -8.56 12.29
C TRP A 184 8.37 -8.42 13.04
N GLU A 185 9.06 -7.27 13.10
CA GLU A 185 10.34 -7.12 13.80
C GLU A 185 10.29 -7.57 15.25
N GLY A 186 9.20 -7.30 15.96
CA GLY A 186 9.02 -7.78 17.33
C GLY A 186 8.94 -9.31 17.41
N TYR A 187 8.29 -9.95 16.44
CA TYR A 187 8.28 -11.40 16.32
C TYR A 187 9.63 -11.92 15.79
N TYR A 188 10.11 -11.41 14.67
CA TYR A 188 11.31 -11.82 13.95
C TYR A 188 12.60 -11.60 14.74
N TRP A 189 12.78 -10.46 15.39
CA TRP A 189 13.95 -10.15 16.23
C TRP A 189 13.71 -10.48 17.70
N GLY A 190 12.52 -10.21 18.23
CA GLY A 190 12.19 -10.58 19.62
C GLY A 190 12.16 -12.09 19.82
N ALA A 191 11.64 -12.88 18.87
CA ALA A 191 11.68 -14.35 18.93
C ALA A 191 13.13 -14.87 19.04
N LYS A 192 14.01 -14.30 18.22
CA LYS A 192 15.45 -14.62 18.24
C LYS A 192 16.12 -14.22 19.55
N HIS A 193 15.84 -13.01 20.06
CA HIS A 193 16.50 -12.50 21.26
C HIS A 193 16.02 -13.17 22.56
N VAL A 194 14.74 -13.52 22.64
CA VAL A 194 14.13 -14.06 23.86
C VAL A 194 14.15 -15.59 23.88
N TRP A 195 13.97 -16.26 22.73
CA TRP A 195 13.87 -17.72 22.67
C TRP A 195 15.00 -18.39 21.90
N GLY A 196 15.88 -17.65 21.22
CA GLY A 196 17.12 -18.20 20.65
C GLY A 196 16.98 -19.14 19.44
N PHE A 197 15.79 -19.27 18.82
CA PHE A 197 15.56 -20.28 17.78
C PHE A 197 15.40 -19.72 16.35
N ASN A 198 15.96 -20.45 15.37
CA ASN A 198 15.63 -20.40 13.95
C ASN A 198 15.75 -21.80 13.30
N GLY A 199 14.73 -22.19 12.54
CA GLY A 199 14.76 -23.21 11.50
C GLY A 199 13.53 -23.20 10.57
N SER A 200 12.64 -22.20 10.61
CA SER A 200 12.80 -21.01 9.76
C SER A 200 12.31 -19.70 10.42
N LEU A 201 11.93 -19.81 11.71
CA LEU A 201 11.87 -18.84 12.83
C LEU A 201 10.67 -19.10 13.75
N GLY A 202 10.65 -20.26 14.43
CA GLY A 202 9.94 -20.38 15.71
C GLY A 202 8.99 -21.55 15.91
N GLU A 203 9.11 -22.67 15.19
CA GLU A 203 8.44 -23.90 15.65
C GLU A 203 9.39 -24.66 16.60
N PRO A 204 9.04 -24.86 17.89
CA PRO A 204 9.74 -25.86 18.69
C PRO A 204 9.51 -27.22 18.05
N TYR A 205 10.51 -28.12 18.09
CA TYR A 205 10.28 -29.52 17.75
C TYR A 205 9.03 -30.00 18.48
N GLN A 206 8.00 -30.36 17.71
CA GLN A 206 6.85 -31.07 18.27
C GLN A 206 7.22 -32.53 18.26
N ASP A 207 7.41 -33.09 19.46
CA ASP A 207 7.56 -34.52 19.65
C ASP A 207 6.20 -35.17 19.33
N ALA A 208 5.96 -35.46 18.06
CA ALA A 208 4.86 -36.27 17.56
C ALA A 208 5.41 -37.35 16.61
#